data_AF-S7ZB92-F1
#
_entry.id   AF-S7ZB92-F1
#
_cell.length_a   1.000
_cell.length_b   1.000
_cell.length_c   1.000
_cell.angle_alpha   90.00
_cell.angle_beta   90.00
_cell.angle_gamma   90.00
#
_symmetry.space_group_name_H-M   'P 1'
#
loop_
_entity.id
_entity.type
_entity.pdbx_description
1 polymer ?
#
loop_
_entity_poly.entity_id
_entity_poly.type
_entity_poly.pdbx_seq_one_letter_code
_entity_poly.pdbx_strand_id
1 'polypeptide(L)'
;MIAVLPNTVKKKVLRRFLIELDEEYESKASICSLYELNVNLIQSQCEVESSWYDSHIRKKSKGLFQKFPVVKNSNNQAICPICECVFSTNVTLEHIIPKGGEGEPRLAILPINLVKCCRECNTSKHSKRSRIKEKSEIHPYFEEFDIEDYFDIKFVDTNEGFWPEVEFNYKDNSNSKRIHNFIDNYNIEKTYTHRVKLEFQRIMTILANKTLIISKFISKSILKEHINYLFDTYKKNREFEKIDDKYWFDQNYFGFKICEYLTKIIDKDISVIYKLNEEINKRRQPSQYIAFSNPEFQNDMNEVQTMKDLEMFVKNNKDDLIIYYQQIKKQGLSIDFPKLFKEDEDKDDRLRKKCLIEEIVKYYIESGKSFEHFGEDCASIIAI
;
A
#
# COMPACT_ATOMS: atom_id res chain seq x y z
N MET A 1 38.46 1.01 5.08
CA MET A 1 38.68 1.93 3.94
C MET A 1 40.13 2.02 3.49
N ILE A 2 41.06 2.55 4.29
CA ILE A 2 42.40 2.95 3.80
C ILE A 2 43.23 1.81 3.18
N ALA A 3 43.04 0.57 3.66
CA ALA A 3 43.76 -0.60 3.16
C ALA A 3 43.55 -0.89 1.66
N VAL A 4 42.41 -0.49 1.07
CA VAL A 4 42.10 -0.79 -0.35
C VAL A 4 42.58 0.29 -1.33
N LEU A 5 43.06 1.42 -0.82
CA LEU A 5 43.55 2.57 -1.60
C LEU A 5 44.95 2.32 -2.19
N PRO A 6 45.35 3.08 -3.24
CA PRO A 6 46.67 2.94 -3.86
C PRO A 6 47.82 3.08 -2.86
N ASN A 7 48.95 2.44 -3.15
CA ASN A 7 50.14 2.53 -2.30
C ASN A 7 50.83 3.91 -2.33
N THR A 8 50.53 4.73 -3.34
CA THR A 8 51.00 6.11 -3.47
C THR A 8 50.40 7.06 -2.43
N VAL A 9 49.29 6.66 -1.79
CA VAL A 9 48.63 7.47 -0.76
C VAL A 9 49.45 7.47 0.53
N LYS A 10 49.66 8.65 1.12
CA LYS A 10 50.26 8.81 2.47
C LYS A 10 49.30 8.30 3.55
N LYS A 11 49.17 6.96 3.67
CA LYS A 11 48.14 6.28 4.50
C LYS A 11 48.08 6.75 5.95
N LYS A 12 49.22 7.09 6.58
CA LYS A 12 49.25 7.62 7.96
C LYS A 12 48.60 9.01 8.06
N VAL A 13 48.90 9.91 7.12
CA VAL A 13 48.32 11.27 7.08
C VAL A 13 46.84 11.20 6.78
N LEU A 14 46.45 10.42 5.75
CA LEU A 14 45.04 10.22 5.42
C LEU A 14 44.27 9.59 6.59
N ARG A 15 44.87 8.66 7.33
CA ARG A 15 44.23 8.06 8.49
C ARG A 15 43.92 9.10 9.57
N ARG A 16 44.88 9.96 9.90
CA ARG A 16 44.67 11.03 10.88
C ARG A 16 43.58 12.00 10.41
N PHE A 17 43.64 12.41 9.14
CA PHE A 17 42.60 13.26 8.55
C PHE A 17 41.21 12.66 8.62
N LEU A 18 41.06 11.39 8.23
CA LEU A 18 39.76 10.72 8.27
C LEU A 18 39.25 10.55 9.70
N ILE A 19 40.11 10.38 10.70
CA ILE A 19 39.68 10.32 12.12
C ILE A 19 39.16 11.68 12.57
N GLU A 20 39.93 12.76 12.37
CA GLU A 20 39.50 14.13 12.73
C GLU A 20 38.20 14.53 12.00
N LEU A 21 38.06 14.10 10.73
CA LEU A 21 36.86 14.36 9.94
C LEU A 21 35.65 13.53 10.37
N ASP A 22 35.86 12.28 10.79
CA ASP A 22 34.79 11.42 11.32
C ASP A 22 34.24 12.01 12.62
N GLU A 23 35.12 12.45 13.54
CA GLU A 23 34.75 13.08 14.82
C GLU A 23 33.95 14.38 14.61
N GLU A 24 34.41 15.28 13.73
CA GLU A 24 33.67 16.52 13.43
C GLU A 24 32.34 16.22 12.70
N TYR A 25 32.32 15.25 11.78
CA TYR A 25 31.08 14.85 11.10
C TYR A 25 30.06 14.32 12.11
N GLU A 26 30.47 13.38 12.97
CA GLU A 26 29.64 12.79 14.02
C GLU A 26 29.10 13.88 14.94
N SER A 27 29.97 14.77 15.44
CA SER A 27 29.55 15.88 16.31
C SER A 27 28.46 16.75 15.69
N LYS A 28 28.52 17.01 14.37
CA LYS A 28 27.51 17.81 13.66
C LYS A 28 26.26 17.01 13.31
N ALA A 29 26.39 15.73 12.98
CA ALA A 29 25.27 14.85 12.68
C ALA A 29 24.40 14.62 13.94
N SER A 30 25.01 14.35 15.09
CA SER A 30 24.33 14.09 16.36
C SER A 30 23.49 15.27 16.89
N ILE A 31 23.74 16.49 16.40
CA ILE A 31 22.97 17.69 16.77
C ILE A 31 22.21 18.28 15.58
N CYS A 32 21.99 17.50 14.52
CA CYS A 32 21.16 17.87 13.38
C CYS A 32 21.69 19.10 12.59
N SER A 33 23.01 19.32 12.58
CA SER A 33 23.67 20.53 12.08
C SER A 33 24.74 20.30 10.99
N LEU A 34 24.55 19.29 10.13
CA LEU A 34 25.50 18.97 9.03
C LEU A 34 25.79 20.15 8.08
N TYR A 35 24.85 21.10 7.96
CA TYR A 35 25.06 22.36 7.22
C TYR A 35 26.27 23.18 7.73
N GLU A 36 26.65 23.01 9.01
CA GLU A 36 27.77 23.71 9.64
C GLU A 36 29.13 23.02 9.47
N LEU A 37 29.17 21.75 9.05
CA LEU A 37 30.41 20.97 8.98
C LEU A 37 31.48 21.69 8.13
N ASN A 38 32.60 22.09 8.73
CA ASN A 38 33.64 22.85 8.04
C ASN A 38 34.94 22.06 7.93
N VAL A 39 35.05 21.27 6.86
CA VAL A 39 36.22 20.43 6.59
C VAL A 39 37.52 21.22 6.45
N ASN A 40 37.46 22.53 6.15
CA ASN A 40 38.66 23.36 5.99
C ASN A 40 39.40 23.62 7.31
N LEU A 41 38.71 23.49 8.45
CA LEU A 41 39.30 23.72 9.77
C LEU A 41 40.13 22.52 10.29
N ILE A 42 40.06 21.39 9.60
CA ILE A 42 40.76 20.17 9.99
C ILE A 42 42.23 20.28 9.58
N GLN A 43 43.13 20.22 10.59
CA GLN A 43 44.55 20.53 10.47
C GLN A 43 45.28 19.73 9.38
N SER A 44 44.80 18.53 9.09
CA SER A 44 45.40 17.60 8.16
C SER A 44 44.74 17.66 6.78
N GLN A 45 44.72 18.83 6.12
CA GLN A 45 44.18 18.96 4.76
C GLN A 45 44.82 17.91 3.83
N CYS A 46 44.04 16.86 3.51
CA CYS A 46 44.44 15.79 2.62
C CYS A 46 43.60 15.90 1.35
N GLU A 47 44.26 15.82 0.19
CA GLU A 47 43.55 15.67 -1.06
C GLU A 47 42.93 14.27 -1.10
N VAL A 48 41.61 14.22 -1.27
CA VAL A 48 40.84 13.00 -1.49
C VAL A 48 40.25 13.12 -2.88
N GLU A 49 40.63 12.20 -3.77
CA GLU A 49 40.04 12.14 -5.09
C GLU A 49 38.66 11.46 -5.02
N SER A 50 37.64 12.09 -5.58
CA SER A 50 36.29 11.51 -5.69
C SER A 50 36.29 10.18 -6.48
N SER A 51 37.28 10.00 -7.37
CA SER A 51 37.55 8.79 -8.14
C SER A 51 37.83 7.58 -7.25
N TRP A 52 38.35 7.78 -6.02
CA TRP A 52 38.69 6.70 -5.10
C TRP A 52 37.46 5.95 -4.62
N TYR A 53 36.31 6.61 -4.54
CA TYR A 53 35.05 5.95 -4.24
C TYR A 53 34.74 4.87 -5.28
N ASP A 54 34.76 5.21 -6.56
CA ASP A 54 34.35 4.28 -7.63
C ASP A 54 35.39 3.17 -7.84
N SER A 55 36.67 3.52 -7.79
CA SER A 55 37.78 2.60 -8.06
C SER A 55 38.17 1.70 -6.88
N HIS A 56 37.94 2.13 -5.63
CA HIS A 56 38.40 1.42 -4.43
C HIS A 56 37.30 1.10 -3.41
N ILE A 57 36.31 1.96 -3.21
CA ILE A 57 35.29 1.74 -2.18
C ILE A 57 34.13 0.90 -2.72
N ARG A 58 33.52 1.35 -3.82
CA ARG A 58 32.35 0.72 -4.45
C ARG A 58 32.71 -0.55 -5.23
N LYS A 59 33.95 -0.64 -5.74
CA LYS A 59 34.38 -1.73 -6.61
C LYS A 59 34.17 -3.10 -5.93
N LYS A 60 33.33 -3.96 -6.53
CA LYS A 60 32.94 -5.28 -5.98
C LYS A 60 34.13 -6.14 -5.57
N SER A 61 35.22 -6.10 -6.34
CA SER A 61 36.44 -6.87 -6.05
C SER A 61 37.16 -6.46 -4.75
N LYS A 62 36.78 -5.34 -4.12
CA LYS A 62 37.35 -4.88 -2.86
C LYS A 62 36.56 -5.33 -1.63
N GLY A 63 35.35 -5.88 -1.80
CA GLY A 63 34.54 -6.46 -0.72
C GLY A 63 34.11 -5.50 0.40
N LEU A 64 34.27 -4.18 0.21
CA LEU A 64 33.93 -3.19 1.26
C LEU A 64 32.45 -2.93 1.35
N PHE A 65 31.73 -2.99 0.23
CA PHE A 65 30.30 -2.79 0.17
C PHE A 65 29.54 -3.66 1.18
N GLN A 66 29.94 -4.92 1.35
CA GLN A 66 29.33 -5.87 2.28
C GLN A 66 29.45 -5.43 3.74
N LYS A 67 30.49 -4.66 4.09
CA LYS A 67 30.79 -4.26 5.47
C LYS A 67 29.95 -3.07 5.98
N PHE A 68 29.27 -2.35 5.10
CA PHE A 68 28.38 -1.26 5.53
C PHE A 68 27.16 -1.82 6.26
N PRO A 69 26.69 -1.13 7.31
CA PRO A 69 25.56 -1.58 8.11
C PRO A 69 24.27 -1.63 7.28
N VAL A 70 23.34 -2.47 7.73
CA VAL A 70 21.98 -2.56 7.22
C VAL A 70 21.00 -2.49 8.39
N VAL A 71 19.89 -1.80 8.17
CA VAL A 71 18.72 -1.86 9.06
C VAL A 71 17.86 -3.05 8.62
N LYS A 72 17.15 -3.66 9.57
CA LYS A 72 16.22 -4.75 9.28
C LYS A 72 14.83 -4.44 9.81
N ASN A 73 13.81 -4.93 9.11
CA ASN A 73 12.43 -4.89 9.58
C ASN A 73 12.16 -5.99 10.63
N SER A 74 10.94 -5.99 11.16
CA SER A 74 10.38 -6.99 12.07
C SER A 74 10.47 -8.43 11.55
N ASN A 75 10.50 -8.63 10.24
CA ASN A 75 10.69 -9.93 9.58
C ASN A 75 12.18 -10.29 9.34
N ASN A 76 13.13 -9.58 9.96
CA ASN A 76 14.58 -9.77 9.82
C ASN A 76 15.10 -9.60 8.37
N GLN A 77 14.36 -8.90 7.51
CA GLN A 77 14.75 -8.55 6.15
C GLN A 77 15.46 -7.20 6.15
N ALA A 78 16.54 -7.08 5.38
CA ALA A 78 17.26 -5.81 5.27
C ALA A 78 16.42 -4.78 4.50
N ILE A 79 16.32 -3.57 5.02
CA ILE A 79 15.52 -2.47 4.43
C ILE A 79 16.40 -1.25 4.12
N CYS A 80 15.94 -0.45 3.17
CA CYS A 80 16.51 0.86 2.89
C CYS A 80 16.26 1.81 4.07
N PRO A 81 17.27 2.41 4.71
CA PRO A 81 17.07 3.35 5.81
C PRO A 81 16.48 4.71 5.38
N ILE A 82 16.31 4.94 4.06
CA ILE A 82 15.74 6.19 3.52
C ILE A 82 14.26 6.05 3.20
N CYS A 83 13.85 4.95 2.56
CA CYS A 83 12.46 4.74 2.12
C CYS A 83 11.82 3.48 2.70
N GLU A 84 12.54 2.76 3.57
CA GLU A 84 12.08 1.57 4.28
C GLU A 84 11.68 0.38 3.40
N CYS A 85 11.88 0.48 2.08
CA CYS A 85 11.67 -0.62 1.16
C CYS A 85 12.65 -1.77 1.45
N VAL A 86 12.15 -3.01 1.43
CA VAL A 86 13.00 -4.21 1.52
C VAL A 86 14.03 -4.18 0.39
N PHE A 87 15.30 -4.40 0.72
CA PHE A 87 16.35 -4.43 -0.28
C PHE A 87 16.15 -5.59 -1.26
N SER A 88 16.13 -5.23 -2.54
CA SER A 88 16.22 -6.17 -3.66
C SER A 88 17.68 -6.36 -4.09
N THR A 89 17.92 -6.75 -5.34
CA THR A 89 19.28 -6.95 -5.89
C THR A 89 20.03 -5.64 -6.13
N ASN A 90 19.35 -4.49 -6.23
CA ASN A 90 19.94 -3.21 -6.66
C ASN A 90 20.21 -2.26 -5.48
N VAL A 91 21.09 -2.67 -4.58
CA VAL A 91 21.53 -1.85 -3.43
C VAL A 91 22.79 -1.05 -3.77
N THR A 92 22.83 0.23 -3.40
CA THR A 92 23.95 1.16 -3.62
C THR A 92 24.42 1.79 -2.31
N LEU A 93 25.45 2.65 -2.37
CA LEU A 93 25.87 3.51 -1.25
C LEU A 93 25.59 4.96 -1.63
N GLU A 94 24.71 5.60 -0.88
CA GLU A 94 24.42 7.03 -0.96
C GLU A 94 25.42 7.84 -0.14
N HIS A 95 25.82 8.98 -0.66
CA HIS A 95 26.57 9.99 0.07
C HIS A 95 25.60 10.95 0.73
N ILE A 96 25.54 10.99 2.06
CA ILE A 96 24.63 11.90 2.79
C ILE A 96 25.03 13.36 2.57
N ILE A 97 26.32 13.66 2.46
CA ILE A 97 26.81 14.89 1.86
C ILE A 97 27.41 14.53 0.49
N PRO A 98 26.90 15.07 -0.63
CA PRO A 98 27.32 14.68 -1.97
C PRO A 98 28.84 14.81 -2.18
N LYS A 99 29.43 13.88 -2.95
CA LYS A 99 30.87 13.89 -3.27
C LYS A 99 31.25 14.79 -4.46
N GLY A 100 30.27 15.38 -5.15
CA GLY A 100 30.46 16.13 -6.40
C GLY A 100 31.10 17.51 -6.20
N GLY A 101 31.28 18.26 -7.29
CA GLY A 101 31.88 19.59 -7.25
C GLY A 101 31.09 20.62 -6.43
N GLU A 102 29.76 20.51 -6.37
CA GLU A 102 28.90 21.30 -5.48
C GLU A 102 28.68 20.64 -4.10
N GLY A 103 29.42 19.58 -3.83
CA GLY A 103 29.38 18.81 -2.59
C GLY A 103 30.62 19.03 -1.73
N GLU A 104 31.15 17.94 -1.20
CA GLU A 104 32.41 17.90 -0.46
C GLU A 104 33.19 16.63 -0.82
N PRO A 105 34.10 16.68 -1.81
CA PRO A 105 34.87 15.53 -2.28
C PRO A 105 35.70 14.84 -1.19
N ARG A 106 36.09 15.57 -0.13
CA ARG A 106 36.83 15.00 1.01
C ARG A 106 36.03 13.99 1.83
N LEU A 107 34.70 14.02 1.72
CA LEU A 107 33.80 13.04 2.33
C LEU A 107 33.51 11.83 1.44
N ALA A 108 34.05 11.78 0.22
CA ALA A 108 33.71 10.75 -0.77
C ALA A 108 34.00 9.31 -0.31
N ILE A 109 35.01 9.14 0.56
CA ILE A 109 35.46 7.86 1.10
C ILE A 109 35.30 7.77 2.63
N LEU A 110 34.59 8.70 3.25
CA LEU A 110 34.36 8.67 4.69
C LEU A 110 33.19 7.72 5.01
N PRO A 111 33.39 6.64 5.80
CA PRO A 111 32.34 5.66 6.08
C PRO A 111 31.05 6.24 6.66
N ILE A 112 31.15 7.14 7.64
CA ILE A 112 29.98 7.75 8.28
C ILE A 112 29.11 8.53 7.28
N ASN A 113 29.67 9.03 6.18
CA ASN A 113 28.94 9.74 5.13
C ASN A 113 28.26 8.79 4.11
N LEU A 114 28.43 7.47 4.23
CA LEU A 114 28.02 6.47 3.24
C LEU A 114 26.94 5.54 3.79
N VAL A 115 25.74 5.62 3.21
CA VAL A 115 24.57 4.85 3.66
C VAL A 115 24.12 3.87 2.57
N LYS A 116 23.95 2.59 2.93
CA LYS A 116 23.31 1.64 2.02
C LYS A 116 21.88 2.08 1.72
N CYS A 117 21.51 2.17 0.46
CA CYS A 117 20.16 2.51 0.04
C CYS A 117 19.76 1.76 -1.24
N CYS A 118 18.47 1.78 -1.59
CA CYS A 118 18.02 1.25 -2.87
C CYS A 118 18.41 2.21 -4.01
N ARG A 119 18.49 1.68 -5.23
CA ARG A 119 18.85 2.47 -6.41
C ARG A 119 17.89 3.63 -6.66
N GLU A 120 16.63 3.46 -6.29
CA GLU A 120 15.56 4.45 -6.46
C GLU A 120 15.76 5.68 -5.55
N CYS A 121 16.34 5.49 -4.36
CA CYS A 121 16.70 6.58 -3.44
C CYS A 121 18.06 7.21 -3.77
N ASN A 122 18.96 6.50 -4.45
CA ASN A 122 20.22 7.07 -4.91
C ASN A 122 20.01 7.94 -6.16
N THR A 123 19.46 9.13 -5.97
CA THR A 123 19.05 10.01 -7.08
C THR A 123 20.16 10.97 -7.50
N SER A 124 20.03 11.56 -8.68
CA SER A 124 20.87 12.68 -9.11
C SER A 124 20.40 14.04 -8.57
N LYS A 125 19.23 14.12 -7.92
CA LYS A 125 18.72 15.38 -7.34
C LYS A 125 19.61 15.82 -6.18
N HIS A 126 20.08 14.84 -5.40
CA HIS A 126 20.99 15.06 -4.29
C HIS A 126 22.44 15.21 -4.76
N SER A 127 22.74 16.33 -5.43
CA SER A 127 24.06 16.60 -6.03
C SER A 127 24.83 17.74 -5.37
N LYS A 128 24.14 18.56 -4.56
CA LYS A 128 24.68 19.74 -3.91
C LYS A 128 24.57 19.64 -2.41
N ARG A 129 25.65 20.01 -1.72
CA ARG A 129 25.67 20.15 -0.27
C ARG A 129 24.94 21.41 0.18
N SER A 130 24.13 21.31 1.23
CA SER A 130 23.52 22.47 1.88
C SER A 130 24.45 23.14 2.89
N ARG A 131 24.35 24.47 2.97
CA ARG A 131 24.99 25.33 3.97
C ARG A 131 23.98 26.12 4.82
N ILE A 132 22.70 25.82 4.65
CA ILE A 132 21.61 26.43 5.41
C ILE A 132 20.82 25.36 6.15
N LYS A 133 20.30 25.72 7.32
CA LYS A 133 19.61 24.81 8.23
C LYS A 133 18.38 24.16 7.57
N GLU A 134 17.59 24.96 6.87
CA GLU A 134 16.32 24.57 6.23
C GLU A 134 16.48 23.53 5.10
N LYS A 135 17.70 23.37 4.58
CA LYS A 135 18.01 22.40 3.52
C LYS A 135 19.09 21.40 3.94
N SER A 136 19.50 21.42 5.21
CA SER A 136 20.54 20.53 5.72
C SER A 136 20.14 19.08 5.50
N GLU A 137 21.09 18.24 5.14
CA GLU A 137 20.89 16.82 4.89
C GLU A 137 20.48 16.12 6.18
N ILE A 138 19.53 15.18 6.12
CA ILE A 138 19.09 14.37 7.26
C ILE A 138 19.81 13.02 7.18
N HIS A 139 20.57 12.68 8.22
CA HIS A 139 21.28 11.41 8.26
C HIS A 139 20.44 10.33 8.95
N PRO A 140 20.03 9.24 8.26
CA PRO A 140 19.05 8.28 8.80
C PRO A 140 19.54 7.43 9.97
N TYR A 141 20.84 7.47 10.29
CA TYR A 141 21.39 6.83 11.51
C TYR A 141 21.67 7.80 12.67
N PHE A 142 21.54 9.12 12.47
CA PHE A 142 21.73 10.12 13.53
C PHE A 142 20.44 10.85 13.88
N GLU A 143 19.45 10.80 13.01
CA GLU A 143 18.26 11.63 13.09
C GLU A 143 17.02 10.78 12.84
N GLU A 144 15.98 11.06 13.62
CA GLU A 144 14.67 10.43 13.53
C GLU A 144 13.60 11.52 13.39
N PHE A 145 12.58 11.26 12.58
CA PHE A 145 11.38 12.08 12.49
C PHE A 145 10.17 11.22 12.13
N ASP A 146 9.00 11.61 12.62
CA ASP A 146 7.75 10.90 12.36
C ASP A 146 7.21 11.29 10.97
N ILE A 147 7.65 10.57 9.93
CA ILE A 147 7.21 10.83 8.55
C ILE A 147 5.69 10.69 8.38
N GLU A 148 5.01 9.91 9.22
CA GLU A 148 3.53 9.81 9.23
C GLU A 148 2.83 11.14 9.50
N ASP A 149 3.45 12.07 10.22
CA ASP A 149 2.90 13.40 10.48
C ASP A 149 2.85 14.27 9.21
N TYR A 150 3.54 13.84 8.15
CA TYR A 150 3.75 14.61 6.94
C TYR A 150 2.98 14.08 5.74
N PHE A 151 2.29 12.94 5.82
CA PHE A 151 1.53 12.45 4.66
C PHE A 151 0.21 11.77 4.99
N ASP A 152 -0.70 11.88 4.03
CA ASP A 152 -1.94 11.10 3.99
C ASP A 152 -2.12 10.43 2.63
N ILE A 153 -3.12 9.55 2.54
CA ILE A 153 -3.54 8.95 1.28
C ILE A 153 -4.70 9.74 0.72
N LYS A 154 -4.52 10.25 -0.50
CA LYS A 154 -5.60 10.82 -1.31
C LYS A 154 -5.96 9.86 -2.44
N PHE A 155 -7.19 9.94 -2.93
CA PHE A 155 -7.58 9.24 -4.15
C PHE A 155 -7.61 10.21 -5.32
N VAL A 156 -6.91 9.85 -6.38
CA VAL A 156 -7.03 10.49 -7.69
C VAL A 156 -8.22 9.86 -8.40
N ASP A 157 -9.11 10.73 -8.84
CA ASP A 157 -10.36 10.39 -9.49
C ASP A 157 -10.44 11.17 -10.79
N THR A 158 -10.17 10.48 -11.90
CA THR A 158 -10.15 11.08 -13.23
C THR A 158 -10.78 10.10 -14.23
N ASN A 159 -11.00 10.56 -15.46
CA ASN A 159 -11.46 9.71 -16.56
C ASN A 159 -10.51 8.53 -16.85
N GLU A 160 -9.24 8.63 -16.42
CA GLU A 160 -8.23 7.57 -16.60
C GLU A 160 -8.34 6.48 -15.52
N GLY A 161 -9.05 6.75 -14.42
CA GLY A 161 -9.33 5.76 -13.37
C GLY A 161 -9.34 6.34 -11.96
N PHE A 162 -9.38 5.40 -11.01
CA PHE A 162 -9.52 5.66 -9.59
C PHE A 162 -8.43 4.93 -8.81
N TRP A 163 -7.50 5.66 -8.19
CA TRP A 163 -6.38 5.06 -7.46
C TRP A 163 -5.86 5.96 -6.32
N PRO A 164 -5.24 5.37 -5.29
CA PRO A 164 -4.64 6.14 -4.22
C PRO A 164 -3.24 6.67 -4.58
N GLU A 165 -2.89 7.82 -4.01
CA GLU A 165 -1.58 8.46 -4.03
C GLU A 165 -1.22 9.01 -2.66
N VAL A 166 0.07 9.16 -2.40
CA VAL A 166 0.55 9.84 -1.19
C VAL A 166 0.56 11.33 -1.42
N GLU A 167 0.03 12.08 -0.45
CA GLU A 167 0.10 13.53 -0.43
C GLU A 167 0.89 14.00 0.79
N PHE A 168 2.01 14.66 0.54
CA PHE A 168 2.82 15.25 1.61
C PHE A 168 2.36 16.66 1.95
N ASN A 169 2.24 16.94 3.24
CA ASN A 169 1.82 18.22 3.81
C ASN A 169 2.90 18.73 4.78
N TYR A 170 3.35 19.96 4.57
CA TYR A 170 4.46 20.54 5.33
C TYR A 170 4.02 21.78 6.11
N LYS A 171 4.47 21.89 7.36
CA LYS A 171 4.29 23.11 8.18
C LYS A 171 5.32 24.17 7.79
N ASP A 172 5.02 25.45 7.93
CA ASP A 172 6.01 26.52 7.67
C ASP A 172 6.97 26.70 8.85
N ASN A 173 7.94 25.79 8.96
CA ASN A 173 9.06 25.90 9.90
C ASN A 173 10.34 25.27 9.33
N SER A 174 11.48 25.54 9.97
CA SER A 174 12.80 25.12 9.48
C SER A 174 12.93 23.58 9.35
N ASN A 175 12.42 22.82 10.33
CA ASN A 175 12.48 21.35 10.30
C ASN A 175 11.61 20.76 9.19
N SER A 176 10.40 21.26 9.00
CA SER A 176 9.51 20.82 7.91
C SER A 176 10.10 21.11 6.52
N LYS A 177 10.78 22.25 6.35
CA LYS A 177 11.51 22.56 5.10
C LYS A 177 12.65 21.55 4.86
N ARG A 178 13.32 21.14 5.93
CA ARG A 178 14.40 20.15 5.89
C ARG A 178 13.88 18.75 5.54
N ILE A 179 12.75 18.34 6.11
CA ILE A 179 12.06 17.08 5.80
C ILE A 179 11.54 17.08 4.35
N HIS A 180 10.98 18.19 3.88
CA HIS A 180 10.60 18.34 2.47
C HIS A 180 11.81 18.14 1.54
N ASN A 181 12.96 18.75 1.86
CA ASN A 181 14.20 18.57 1.09
C ASN A 181 14.67 17.11 1.09
N PHE A 182 14.56 16.39 2.22
CA PHE A 182 14.85 14.96 2.31
C PHE A 182 13.92 14.12 1.41
N ILE A 183 12.61 14.35 1.47
CA ILE A 183 11.61 13.64 0.66
C ILE A 183 11.85 13.86 -0.84
N ASP A 184 12.15 15.09 -1.26
CA ASP A 184 12.43 15.41 -2.67
C ASP A 184 13.75 14.80 -3.15
N ASN A 185 14.83 14.95 -2.37
CA ASN A 185 16.15 14.41 -2.69
C ASN A 185 16.11 12.91 -2.96
N TYR A 186 15.28 12.18 -2.22
CA TYR A 186 15.23 10.72 -2.26
C TYR A 186 13.99 10.14 -2.94
N ASN A 187 13.19 10.98 -3.62
CA ASN A 187 11.97 10.59 -4.34
C ASN A 187 10.99 9.76 -3.48
N ILE A 188 10.86 10.08 -2.19
CA ILE A 188 10.06 9.27 -1.26
C ILE A 188 8.59 9.28 -1.66
N GLU A 189 8.03 10.42 -2.06
CA GLU A 189 6.65 10.53 -2.54
C GLU A 189 6.35 9.59 -3.71
N LYS A 190 7.25 9.53 -4.69
CA LYS A 190 7.10 8.62 -5.84
C LYS A 190 7.17 7.16 -5.39
N THR A 191 8.12 6.83 -4.54
CA THR A 191 8.31 5.46 -4.01
C THR A 191 7.11 5.00 -3.21
N TYR A 192 6.62 5.83 -2.28
CA TYR A 192 5.48 5.50 -1.45
C TYR A 192 4.20 5.44 -2.28
N THR A 193 3.97 6.39 -3.20
CA THR A 193 2.83 6.35 -4.12
C THR A 193 2.82 5.06 -4.96
N HIS A 194 3.97 4.62 -5.44
CA HIS A 194 4.06 3.35 -6.16
C HIS A 194 3.65 2.16 -5.29
N ARG A 195 4.14 2.08 -4.05
CA ARG A 195 3.82 1.01 -3.10
C ARG A 195 2.36 1.03 -2.64
N VAL A 196 1.80 2.22 -2.42
CA VAL A 196 0.37 2.44 -2.16
C VAL A 196 -0.48 1.94 -3.34
N LYS A 197 -0.07 2.24 -4.59
CA LYS A 197 -0.74 1.72 -5.78
C LYS A 197 -0.68 0.19 -5.83
N LEU A 198 0.48 -0.42 -5.61
CA LEU A 198 0.61 -1.89 -5.58
C LEU A 198 -0.32 -2.52 -4.53
N GLU A 199 -0.41 -1.93 -3.34
CA GLU A 199 -1.28 -2.46 -2.30
C GLU A 199 -2.76 -2.27 -2.61
N PHE A 200 -3.14 -1.16 -3.22
CA PHE A 200 -4.50 -0.98 -3.74
C PHE A 200 -4.83 -2.05 -4.78
N GLN A 201 -3.93 -2.34 -5.72
CA GLN A 201 -4.13 -3.41 -6.70
C GLN A 201 -4.30 -4.79 -6.04
N ARG A 202 -3.55 -5.05 -4.96
CA ARG A 202 -3.70 -6.27 -4.16
C ARG A 202 -5.06 -6.32 -3.46
N ILE A 203 -5.50 -5.24 -2.83
CA ILE A 203 -6.84 -5.13 -2.23
C ILE A 203 -7.91 -5.42 -3.27
N MET A 204 -7.84 -4.78 -4.45
CA MET A 204 -8.78 -5.03 -5.55
C MET A 204 -8.77 -6.49 -6.01
N THR A 205 -7.59 -7.13 -6.03
CA THR A 205 -7.46 -8.56 -6.38
C THR A 205 -8.07 -9.47 -5.32
N ILE A 206 -7.88 -9.16 -4.03
CA ILE A 206 -8.52 -9.88 -2.93
C ILE A 206 -10.03 -9.77 -3.04
N LEU A 207 -10.55 -8.57 -3.30
CA LEU A 207 -11.99 -8.35 -3.49
C LEU A 207 -12.52 -9.09 -4.72
N ALA A 208 -11.77 -9.11 -5.82
CA ALA A 208 -12.12 -9.84 -7.04
C ALA A 208 -12.21 -11.36 -6.83
N ASN A 209 -11.31 -11.94 -6.02
CA ASN A 209 -11.19 -13.39 -5.83
C ASN A 209 -11.99 -13.95 -4.65
N LYS A 210 -12.18 -13.16 -3.58
CA LYS A 210 -12.89 -13.61 -2.36
C LYS A 210 -14.39 -13.67 -2.58
N THR A 211 -14.87 -13.04 -3.63
CA THR A 211 -16.29 -12.96 -3.91
C THR A 211 -16.76 -14.16 -4.73
N LEU A 212 -17.59 -15.00 -4.10
CA LEU A 212 -18.58 -15.87 -4.77
C LEU A 212 -19.60 -15.06 -5.61
N ILE A 213 -19.25 -13.82 -5.99
CA ILE A 213 -20.17 -12.86 -6.58
C ILE A 213 -20.27 -13.17 -8.04
N ILE A 214 -21.38 -13.80 -8.34
CA ILE A 214 -21.85 -14.03 -9.68
C ILE A 214 -22.16 -12.71 -10.39
N SER A 215 -22.45 -11.60 -9.70
CA SER A 215 -22.69 -10.31 -10.34
C SER A 215 -21.40 -9.56 -10.78
N LYS A 216 -21.46 -8.97 -11.98
CA LYS A 216 -20.49 -7.93 -12.40
C LYS A 216 -20.44 -6.75 -11.43
N PHE A 217 -21.52 -6.46 -10.71
CA PHE A 217 -21.61 -5.36 -9.75
C PHE A 217 -21.72 -5.87 -8.31
N ILE A 218 -20.80 -5.43 -7.47
CA ILE A 218 -20.77 -5.63 -6.02
C ILE A 218 -21.50 -4.48 -5.37
N SER A 219 -22.50 -4.81 -4.57
CA SER A 219 -23.26 -3.80 -3.86
C SER A 219 -22.48 -3.04 -2.79
N LYS A 220 -22.99 -1.86 -2.43
CA LYS A 220 -22.46 -1.04 -1.34
C LYS A 220 -22.34 -1.82 -0.02
N SER A 221 -23.38 -2.56 0.37
CA SER A 221 -23.40 -3.29 1.65
C SER A 221 -22.30 -4.34 1.72
N ILE A 222 -22.17 -5.16 0.69
CA ILE A 222 -21.17 -6.23 0.59
C ILE A 222 -19.76 -5.62 0.52
N LEU A 223 -19.57 -4.61 -0.33
CA LEU A 223 -18.27 -3.95 -0.51
C LEU A 223 -17.79 -3.31 0.79
N LYS A 224 -18.71 -2.63 1.52
CA LYS A 224 -18.43 -2.03 2.83
C LYS A 224 -18.03 -3.08 3.87
N GLU A 225 -18.74 -4.20 3.95
CA GLU A 225 -18.40 -5.28 4.87
C GLU A 225 -16.97 -5.83 4.59
N HIS A 226 -16.65 -6.05 3.33
CA HIS A 226 -15.33 -6.56 2.93
C HIS A 226 -14.20 -5.56 3.18
N ILE A 227 -14.44 -4.28 2.89
CA ILE A 227 -13.46 -3.21 3.16
C ILE A 227 -13.24 -3.05 4.66
N ASN A 228 -14.29 -3.13 5.49
CA ASN A 228 -14.15 -3.10 6.95
C ASN A 228 -13.37 -4.31 7.48
N TYR A 229 -13.64 -5.50 6.96
CA TYR A 229 -12.84 -6.69 7.29
C TYR A 229 -11.35 -6.48 6.98
N LEU A 230 -11.05 -5.92 5.80
CA LEU A 230 -9.66 -5.61 5.42
C LEU A 230 -9.07 -4.51 6.30
N PHE A 231 -9.83 -3.47 6.61
CA PHE A 231 -9.43 -2.41 7.53
C PHE A 231 -8.97 -2.99 8.88
N ASP A 232 -9.78 -3.83 9.52
CA ASP A 232 -9.46 -4.44 10.80
C ASP A 232 -8.25 -5.39 10.70
N THR A 233 -8.16 -6.14 9.60
CA THR A 233 -7.02 -7.03 9.32
C THR A 233 -5.72 -6.23 9.21
N TYR A 234 -5.68 -5.19 8.39
CA TYR A 234 -4.50 -4.34 8.23
C TYR A 234 -4.16 -3.57 9.50
N LYS A 235 -5.17 -3.05 10.21
CA LYS A 235 -5.02 -2.37 11.48
C LYS A 235 -4.32 -3.26 12.52
N LYS A 236 -4.68 -4.55 12.57
CA LYS A 236 -4.02 -5.51 13.46
C LYS A 236 -2.61 -5.86 12.97
N ASN A 237 -2.47 -6.13 11.68
CA ASN A 237 -1.20 -6.63 11.12
C ASN A 237 -0.07 -5.60 11.21
N ARG A 238 -0.34 -4.32 10.94
CA ARG A 238 0.68 -3.26 11.03
C ARG A 238 1.28 -3.12 12.44
N GLU A 239 0.55 -3.51 13.50
CA GLU A 239 1.07 -3.46 14.87
C GLU A 239 2.17 -4.49 15.08
N PHE A 240 2.07 -5.66 14.44
CA PHE A 240 3.11 -6.68 14.48
C PHE A 240 4.33 -6.32 13.63
N GLU A 241 4.22 -5.31 12.77
CA GLU A 241 5.29 -4.87 11.88
C GLU A 241 6.13 -3.72 12.44
N LYS A 242 5.75 -3.18 13.60
CA LYS A 242 6.46 -2.07 14.26
C LYS A 242 7.93 -2.38 14.54
N ILE A 243 8.74 -1.34 14.49
CA ILE A 243 10.16 -1.34 14.87
C ILE A 243 10.31 -0.30 15.97
N ASP A 244 10.70 -0.72 17.18
CA ASP A 244 10.83 0.16 18.36
C ASP A 244 9.61 1.09 18.56
N ASP A 245 8.41 0.48 18.51
CA ASP A 245 7.08 1.11 18.59
C ASP A 245 6.65 2.02 17.42
N LYS A 246 7.54 2.27 16.45
CA LYS A 246 7.24 3.04 15.23
C LYS A 246 6.68 2.15 14.13
N TYR A 247 5.74 2.67 13.35
CA TYR A 247 5.21 1.93 12.21
C TYR A 247 6.28 1.81 11.11
N TRP A 248 6.46 0.59 10.62
CA TRP A 248 7.17 0.38 9.38
C TRP A 248 6.23 0.75 8.23
N PHE A 249 6.62 1.76 7.44
CA PHE A 249 5.83 2.16 6.28
C PHE A 249 6.07 1.13 5.20
N ASP A 250 5.24 0.07 5.19
CA ASP A 250 5.12 -0.93 4.12
C ASP A 250 3.69 -1.46 3.97
N GLN A 251 3.57 -2.70 3.52
CA GLN A 251 2.38 -3.24 2.91
C GLN A 251 1.14 -3.10 3.80
N ASN A 252 1.20 -3.52 5.07
CA ASN A 252 0.02 -3.44 5.94
C ASN A 252 -0.30 -2.01 6.39
N TYR A 253 0.71 -1.16 6.56
CA TYR A 253 0.48 0.25 6.90
C TYR A 253 -0.26 0.97 5.77
N PHE A 254 0.18 0.78 4.52
CA PHE A 254 -0.52 1.36 3.37
C PHE A 254 -1.88 0.73 3.13
N GLY A 255 -2.02 -0.58 3.28
CA GLY A 255 -3.32 -1.25 3.24
C GLY A 255 -4.30 -0.67 4.26
N PHE A 256 -3.81 -0.41 5.48
CA PHE A 256 -4.58 0.28 6.52
C PHE A 256 -5.03 1.67 6.06
N LYS A 257 -4.12 2.55 5.62
CA LYS A 257 -4.47 3.94 5.26
C LYS A 257 -5.42 3.99 4.06
N ILE A 258 -5.26 3.07 3.09
CA ILE A 258 -6.19 2.91 1.96
C ILE A 258 -7.58 2.55 2.47
N CYS A 259 -7.70 1.47 3.26
CA CYS A 259 -8.99 1.03 3.80
C CYS A 259 -9.61 2.09 4.73
N GLU A 260 -8.81 2.80 5.51
CA GLU A 260 -9.25 3.89 6.36
C GLU A 260 -9.95 4.99 5.54
N TYR A 261 -9.35 5.39 4.42
CA TYR A 261 -9.95 6.35 3.50
C TYR A 261 -11.26 5.80 2.91
N LEU A 262 -11.22 4.56 2.39
CA LEU A 262 -12.36 3.94 1.73
C LEU A 262 -13.57 3.80 2.67
N THR A 263 -13.37 3.34 3.91
CA THR A 263 -14.46 3.25 4.90
C THR A 263 -15.10 4.60 5.21
N LYS A 264 -14.35 5.71 5.18
CA LYS A 264 -14.88 7.06 5.43
C LYS A 264 -15.71 7.60 4.25
N ILE A 265 -15.38 7.23 3.01
CA ILE A 265 -16.01 7.79 1.81
C ILE A 265 -17.12 6.91 1.24
N ILE A 266 -17.10 5.60 1.49
CA ILE A 266 -18.06 4.65 0.90
C ILE A 266 -19.53 4.95 1.26
N ASP A 267 -19.75 5.59 2.41
CA ASP A 267 -21.09 6.02 2.81
C ASP A 267 -21.50 7.38 2.26
N LYS A 268 -20.52 8.22 1.91
CA LYS A 268 -20.72 9.63 1.51
C LYS A 268 -20.87 9.80 0.01
N ASP A 269 -20.21 8.97 -0.78
CA ASP A 269 -20.18 9.09 -2.24
C ASP A 269 -20.45 7.74 -2.91
N ILE A 270 -21.63 7.62 -3.52
CA ILE A 270 -22.05 6.41 -4.25
C ILE A 270 -21.17 6.16 -5.48
N SER A 271 -20.57 7.21 -6.07
CA SER A 271 -19.71 7.08 -7.25
C SER A 271 -18.47 6.22 -6.97
N VAL A 272 -17.99 6.22 -5.72
CA VAL A 272 -16.88 5.37 -5.27
C VAL A 272 -17.23 3.89 -5.40
N ILE A 273 -18.48 3.50 -5.18
CA ILE A 273 -18.93 2.10 -5.36
C ILE A 273 -18.76 1.67 -6.81
N TYR A 274 -19.22 2.51 -7.75
CA TYR A 274 -19.10 2.22 -9.18
C TYR A 274 -17.63 2.13 -9.60
N LYS A 275 -16.79 3.07 -9.16
CA LYS A 275 -15.35 3.10 -9.48
C LYS A 275 -14.59 1.90 -8.91
N LEU A 276 -14.86 1.53 -7.66
CA LEU A 276 -14.28 0.33 -7.07
C LEU A 276 -14.71 -0.92 -7.82
N ASN A 277 -15.97 -1.01 -8.24
CA ASN A 277 -16.45 -2.11 -9.08
C ASN A 277 -15.73 -2.18 -10.43
N GLU A 278 -15.51 -1.04 -11.09
CA GLU A 278 -14.71 -1.00 -12.32
C GLU A 278 -13.29 -1.51 -12.09
N GLU A 279 -12.63 -1.04 -11.03
CA GLU A 279 -11.28 -1.51 -10.66
C GLU A 279 -11.24 -3.00 -10.32
N ILE A 280 -12.23 -3.51 -9.59
CA ILE A 280 -12.33 -4.94 -9.27
C ILE A 280 -12.55 -5.76 -10.54
N ASN A 281 -13.43 -5.31 -11.44
CA ASN A 281 -13.76 -6.01 -12.68
C ASN A 281 -12.59 -6.06 -13.66
N LYS A 282 -11.70 -5.06 -13.68
CA LYS A 282 -10.43 -5.13 -14.46
C LYS A 282 -9.57 -6.34 -14.10
N ARG A 283 -9.76 -6.93 -12.92
CA ARG A 283 -8.98 -8.07 -12.39
C ARG A 283 -9.72 -9.40 -12.42
N ARG A 284 -11.02 -9.39 -12.75
CA ARG A 284 -11.83 -10.59 -12.91
C ARG A 284 -11.69 -11.14 -14.33
N GLN A 285 -11.59 -12.46 -14.46
CA GLN A 285 -11.79 -13.17 -15.72
C GLN A 285 -13.27 -13.15 -16.09
N PRO A 286 -13.64 -13.13 -17.38
CA PRO A 286 -15.04 -13.18 -17.81
C PRO A 286 -15.82 -14.40 -17.30
N SER A 287 -15.15 -15.49 -16.96
CA SER A 287 -15.75 -16.68 -16.35
C SER A 287 -16.07 -16.53 -14.86
N GLN A 288 -15.55 -15.50 -14.19
CA GLN A 288 -15.70 -15.24 -12.76
C GLN A 288 -16.92 -14.38 -12.41
N TYR A 289 -17.64 -13.82 -13.39
CA TYR A 289 -18.87 -13.06 -13.14
C TYR A 289 -19.87 -13.19 -14.32
N ILE A 290 -21.13 -12.88 -14.02
CA ILE A 290 -22.27 -12.77 -14.91
C ILE A 290 -22.59 -11.29 -15.07
N ALA A 291 -22.80 -10.87 -16.32
CA ALA A 291 -23.40 -9.59 -16.61
C ALA A 291 -24.93 -9.75 -16.55
N PHE A 292 -25.52 -9.35 -15.43
CA PHE A 292 -26.97 -9.25 -15.29
C PHE A 292 -27.50 -8.05 -16.07
N SER A 293 -28.72 -8.18 -16.58
CA SER A 293 -29.49 -7.11 -17.21
C SER A 293 -29.87 -6.04 -16.19
N ASN A 294 -30.21 -6.46 -14.96
CA ASN A 294 -30.35 -5.62 -13.79
C ASN A 294 -29.00 -5.54 -13.02
N PRO A 295 -28.32 -4.39 -13.02
CA PRO A 295 -27.07 -4.21 -12.27
C PRO A 295 -27.23 -4.37 -10.74
N GLU A 296 -28.42 -4.12 -10.21
CA GLU A 296 -28.77 -4.22 -8.79
C GLU A 296 -29.39 -5.59 -8.44
N PHE A 297 -29.39 -6.56 -9.36
CA PHE A 297 -30.02 -7.88 -9.19
C PHE A 297 -29.72 -8.52 -7.81
N GLN A 298 -28.45 -8.56 -7.41
CA GLN A 298 -28.03 -9.18 -6.16
C GLN A 298 -28.48 -8.38 -4.92
N ASN A 299 -28.57 -7.05 -5.03
CA ASN A 299 -29.10 -6.20 -3.98
C ASN A 299 -30.59 -6.42 -3.80
N ASP A 300 -31.33 -6.33 -4.90
CA ASP A 300 -32.77 -6.56 -4.90
C ASP A 300 -33.07 -7.95 -4.31
N MET A 301 -32.31 -8.98 -4.70
CA MET A 301 -32.41 -10.34 -4.15
C MET A 301 -32.14 -10.38 -2.64
N ASN A 302 -31.12 -9.68 -2.16
CA ASN A 302 -30.75 -9.63 -0.73
C ASN A 302 -31.73 -8.82 0.12
N GLU A 303 -32.49 -7.90 -0.48
CA GLU A 303 -33.50 -7.09 0.19
C GLU A 303 -34.90 -7.74 0.19
N VAL A 304 -35.09 -8.85 -0.52
CA VAL A 304 -36.34 -9.65 -0.45
C VAL A 304 -36.59 -10.11 0.98
N GLN A 305 -37.67 -9.61 1.59
CA GLN A 305 -38.05 -9.91 2.98
C GLN A 305 -39.36 -10.67 3.09
N THR A 306 -40.33 -10.33 2.24
CA THR A 306 -41.68 -10.92 2.26
C THR A 306 -41.95 -11.74 1.00
N MET A 307 -43.02 -12.55 1.04
CA MET A 307 -43.49 -13.29 -0.12
C MET A 307 -43.87 -12.35 -1.29
N LYS A 308 -44.39 -11.16 -0.97
CA LYS A 308 -44.73 -10.14 -1.96
C LYS A 308 -43.49 -9.55 -2.64
N ASP A 309 -42.44 -9.29 -1.87
CA ASP A 309 -41.16 -8.83 -2.42
C ASP A 309 -40.56 -9.89 -3.34
N LEU A 310 -40.63 -11.16 -2.93
CA LEU A 310 -40.14 -12.28 -3.72
C LEU A 310 -40.89 -12.39 -5.04
N GLU A 311 -42.23 -12.31 -5.02
CA GLU A 311 -43.05 -12.37 -6.22
C GLU A 311 -42.72 -11.23 -7.20
N MET A 312 -42.57 -10.00 -6.70
CA MET A 312 -42.14 -8.87 -7.52
C MET A 312 -40.73 -9.08 -8.09
N PHE A 313 -39.80 -9.57 -7.26
CA PHE A 313 -38.42 -9.81 -7.66
C PHE A 313 -38.32 -10.84 -8.78
N VAL A 314 -38.93 -12.02 -8.63
CA VAL A 314 -38.84 -13.10 -9.63
C VAL A 314 -39.50 -12.73 -10.96
N LYS A 315 -40.58 -11.92 -10.92
CA LYS A 315 -41.25 -11.41 -12.12
C LYS A 315 -40.38 -10.40 -12.87
N ASN A 316 -39.75 -9.47 -12.15
CA ASN A 316 -38.94 -8.40 -12.75
C ASN A 316 -37.55 -8.86 -13.18
N ASN A 317 -37.03 -9.96 -12.62
CA ASN A 317 -35.66 -10.40 -12.82
C ASN A 317 -35.54 -11.83 -13.37
N LYS A 318 -36.56 -12.34 -14.08
CA LYS A 318 -36.64 -13.74 -14.52
C LYS A 318 -35.37 -14.22 -15.25
N ASP A 319 -34.93 -13.48 -16.27
CA ASP A 319 -33.81 -13.90 -17.11
C ASP A 319 -32.49 -13.90 -16.31
N ASP A 320 -32.26 -12.85 -15.52
CA ASP A 320 -31.09 -12.74 -14.65
C ASP A 320 -31.09 -13.83 -13.56
N LEU A 321 -32.26 -14.18 -13.03
CA LEU A 321 -32.42 -15.25 -12.04
C LEU A 321 -32.09 -16.63 -12.63
N ILE A 322 -32.47 -16.90 -13.89
CA ILE A 322 -32.11 -18.13 -14.60
C ILE A 322 -30.59 -18.20 -14.77
N ILE A 323 -29.96 -17.11 -15.23
CA ILE A 323 -28.52 -17.05 -15.47
C ILE A 323 -27.76 -17.20 -14.14
N TYR A 324 -28.21 -16.53 -13.07
CA TYR A 324 -27.69 -16.67 -11.71
C TYR A 324 -27.76 -18.13 -11.24
N TYR A 325 -28.93 -18.77 -11.37
CA TYR A 325 -29.15 -20.16 -10.95
C TYR A 325 -28.19 -21.13 -11.65
N GLN A 326 -28.03 -21.00 -12.96
CA GLN A 326 -27.12 -21.85 -13.73
C GLN A 326 -25.67 -21.77 -13.23
N GLN A 327 -25.24 -20.60 -12.75
CA GLN A 327 -23.88 -20.39 -12.29
C GLN A 327 -23.64 -20.85 -10.85
N ILE A 328 -24.56 -20.59 -9.91
CA ILE A 328 -24.46 -21.17 -8.56
C ILE A 328 -24.50 -22.70 -8.62
N LYS A 329 -25.30 -23.27 -9.52
CA LYS A 329 -25.41 -24.73 -9.70
C LYS A 329 -24.08 -25.36 -10.13
N LYS A 330 -23.32 -24.71 -11.02
CA LYS A 330 -21.96 -25.16 -11.41
C LYS A 330 -20.99 -25.18 -10.22
N GLN A 331 -21.24 -24.36 -9.21
CA GLN A 331 -20.43 -24.27 -7.99
C GLN A 331 -20.95 -25.18 -6.86
N GLY A 332 -22.02 -25.94 -7.09
CA GLY A 332 -22.66 -26.78 -6.06
C GLY A 332 -23.43 -25.99 -5.00
N LEU A 333 -23.79 -24.74 -5.29
CA LEU A 333 -24.56 -23.86 -4.40
C LEU A 333 -26.06 -23.88 -4.75
N SER A 334 -26.92 -23.65 -3.75
CA SER A 334 -28.37 -23.49 -3.90
C SER A 334 -28.78 -22.01 -3.94
N ILE A 335 -30.00 -21.73 -4.44
CA ILE A 335 -30.60 -20.40 -4.34
C ILE A 335 -30.77 -20.06 -2.86
N ASP A 336 -30.46 -18.82 -2.48
CA ASP A 336 -30.62 -18.30 -1.13
C ASP A 336 -31.13 -16.87 -1.20
N PHE A 337 -32.23 -16.58 -0.50
CA PHE A 337 -32.73 -15.23 -0.23
C PHE A 337 -32.46 -14.89 1.25
N PRO A 338 -31.34 -14.20 1.57
CA PRO A 338 -30.84 -14.11 2.95
C PRO A 338 -31.79 -13.48 3.97
N LYS A 339 -32.64 -12.53 3.52
CA LYS A 339 -33.58 -11.80 4.37
C LYS A 339 -35.03 -12.28 4.26
N LEU A 340 -35.32 -13.32 3.47
CA LEU A 340 -36.68 -13.82 3.31
C LEU A 340 -37.21 -14.37 4.66
N PHE A 341 -38.40 -13.91 5.04
CA PHE A 341 -39.11 -14.18 6.30
C PHE A 341 -38.34 -13.74 7.56
N LYS A 342 -37.57 -12.65 7.50
CA LYS A 342 -36.69 -12.25 8.62
C LYS A 342 -37.40 -11.74 9.88
N GLU A 343 -38.63 -11.28 9.77
CA GLU A 343 -39.46 -10.80 10.89
C GLU A 343 -40.76 -11.64 10.98
N ASP A 344 -41.16 -11.97 12.22
CA ASP A 344 -42.49 -12.47 12.66
C ASP A 344 -42.87 -13.98 12.68
N GLU A 345 -41.96 -14.95 12.87
CA GLU A 345 -42.35 -16.34 13.19
C GLU A 345 -41.34 -17.11 14.09
N ASP A 346 -41.79 -18.25 14.66
CA ASP A 346 -40.92 -19.24 15.34
C ASP A 346 -39.78 -19.69 14.41
N LYS A 347 -38.56 -19.81 14.94
CA LYS A 347 -37.32 -19.93 14.17
C LYS A 347 -37.29 -21.19 13.29
N ASP A 348 -37.86 -22.29 13.77
CA ASP A 348 -37.86 -23.58 13.05
C ASP A 348 -38.90 -23.60 11.90
N ASP A 349 -40.07 -22.99 12.10
CA ASP A 349 -41.11 -22.91 11.07
C ASP A 349 -40.67 -22.00 9.91
N ARG A 350 -40.04 -20.87 10.26
CA ARG A 350 -39.44 -19.93 9.32
C ARG A 350 -38.41 -20.59 8.39
N LEU A 351 -37.49 -21.37 8.94
CA LEU A 351 -36.43 -22.04 8.17
C LEU A 351 -37.03 -23.05 7.18
N ARG A 352 -38.05 -23.81 7.60
CA ARG A 352 -38.76 -24.75 6.73
C ARG A 352 -39.48 -24.03 5.58
N LYS A 353 -40.25 -22.98 5.88
CA LYS A 353 -40.96 -22.19 4.86
C LYS A 353 -39.99 -21.56 3.85
N LYS A 354 -38.90 -20.98 4.34
CA LYS A 354 -37.85 -20.42 3.47
C LYS A 354 -37.29 -21.48 2.52
N CYS A 355 -36.82 -22.61 3.03
CA CYS A 355 -36.23 -23.67 2.20
C CYS A 355 -37.24 -24.22 1.19
N LEU A 356 -38.50 -24.39 1.58
CA LEU A 356 -39.56 -24.85 0.67
C LEU A 356 -39.77 -23.87 -0.48
N ILE A 357 -39.82 -22.57 -0.19
CA ILE A 357 -40.00 -21.53 -1.19
C ILE A 357 -38.80 -21.43 -2.14
N GLU A 358 -37.58 -21.55 -1.64
CA GLU A 358 -36.37 -21.58 -2.46
C GLU A 358 -36.35 -22.78 -3.41
N GLU A 359 -36.81 -23.95 -2.97
CA GLU A 359 -36.98 -25.12 -3.83
C GLU A 359 -38.10 -24.95 -4.87
N ILE A 360 -39.18 -24.24 -4.54
CA ILE A 360 -40.21 -23.90 -5.52
C ILE A 360 -39.64 -22.95 -6.58
N VAL A 361 -38.91 -21.90 -6.20
CA VAL A 361 -38.24 -20.99 -7.15
C VAL A 361 -37.33 -21.79 -8.09
N LYS A 362 -36.53 -22.70 -7.52
CA LYS A 362 -35.68 -23.61 -8.30
C LYS A 362 -36.48 -24.48 -9.27
N TYR A 363 -37.58 -25.09 -8.82
CA TYR A 363 -38.44 -25.88 -9.69
C TYR A 363 -38.96 -25.06 -10.88
N TYR A 364 -39.41 -23.81 -10.65
CA TYR A 364 -39.90 -22.95 -11.72
C TYR A 364 -38.82 -22.66 -12.77
N ILE A 365 -37.60 -22.39 -12.31
CA ILE A 365 -36.45 -22.15 -13.18
C ILE A 365 -36.12 -23.40 -13.99
N GLU A 366 -36.04 -24.57 -13.35
CA GLU A 366 -35.66 -25.83 -14.01
C GLU A 366 -36.73 -26.35 -14.95
N SER A 367 -38.02 -26.15 -14.64
CA SER A 367 -39.13 -26.58 -15.46
C SER A 367 -39.53 -25.57 -16.54
N GLY A 368 -38.91 -24.37 -16.54
CA GLY A 368 -39.29 -23.27 -17.42
C GLY A 368 -40.72 -22.73 -17.20
N LYS A 369 -41.27 -22.90 -15.99
CA LYS A 369 -42.64 -22.45 -15.67
C LYS A 369 -42.69 -20.91 -15.61
N SER A 370 -43.84 -20.33 -15.97
CA SER A 370 -44.07 -18.89 -15.85
C SER A 370 -44.19 -18.48 -14.37
N PHE A 371 -43.63 -17.32 -14.01
CA PHE A 371 -43.77 -16.72 -12.68
C PHE A 371 -45.07 -15.91 -12.50
N GLU A 372 -45.95 -15.83 -13.52
CA GLU A 372 -47.19 -15.04 -13.45
C GLU A 372 -48.08 -15.41 -12.25
N HIS A 373 -48.24 -16.70 -11.98
CA HIS A 373 -49.06 -17.26 -10.89
C HIS A 373 -48.23 -17.71 -9.66
N PHE A 374 -46.97 -17.29 -9.56
CA PHE A 374 -46.04 -17.78 -8.55
C PHE A 374 -46.53 -17.58 -7.11
N GLY A 375 -47.13 -16.43 -6.80
CA GLY A 375 -47.67 -16.14 -5.47
C GLY A 375 -48.82 -17.08 -5.07
N GLU A 376 -49.76 -17.33 -5.98
CA GLU A 376 -50.92 -18.21 -5.78
C GLU A 376 -50.48 -19.67 -5.58
N ASP A 377 -49.52 -20.12 -6.40
CA ASP A 377 -48.94 -21.46 -6.32
C ASP A 377 -48.20 -21.68 -4.99
N CYS A 378 -47.44 -20.68 -4.53
CA CYS A 378 -46.75 -20.74 -3.23
C CYS A 378 -47.73 -20.73 -2.05
N ALA A 379 -48.77 -19.90 -2.08
CA ALA A 379 -49.79 -19.85 -1.04
C ALA A 379 -50.54 -21.18 -0.89
N SER A 380 -50.79 -21.87 -2.01
CA SER A 380 -51.44 -23.18 -2.03
C SER A 380 -50.58 -24.30 -1.42
N ILE A 381 -49.26 -24.12 -1.42
CA ILE A 381 -48.30 -25.11 -0.89
C ILE A 381 -47.96 -24.82 0.58
N ILE A 382 -47.85 -23.54 0.98
CA ILE A 382 -47.56 -23.14 2.38
C ILE A 382 -48.78 -23.33 3.29
N ALA A 383 -50.01 -23.33 2.76
CA ALA A 383 -51.24 -23.56 3.52
C ALA A 383 -51.50 -25.04 3.88
N ILE A 384 -50.62 -25.96 3.46
CA ILE A 384 -50.60 -27.40 3.78
C ILE A 384 -49.50 -27.66 4.81
#